data_AF-A0A6V8E8F0-F1
#
_entry.id   AF-A0A6V8E8F0-F1
#
_cell.length_a   1.000
_cell.length_b   1.000
_cell.length_c   1.000
_cell.angle_alpha   90.00
_cell.angle_beta   90.00
_cell.angle_gamma   90.00
#
_symmetry.space_group_name_H-M   'P 1'
#
loop_
_entity.id
_entity.type
_entity.pdbx_description
1 polymer ?
#
loop_
_entity_poly.entity_id
_entity_poly.type
_entity_poly.pdbx_seq_one_letter_code
_entity_poly.pdbx_strand_id
1 'polypeptide(L)'
;MNKNGLPSRAREKKVGNWVFYISSFFFVSFFIAPLALAPGEIPELSNGRANAFDFATDDGLWSSGNLDSNVTFAWTELDPYTGFIYAFGDLNCHNKPERSIVINDNQMPVCTRDVGIFFGLAVGGFWFSRKGYNRWTVKDTCLSLLPDAWLLNTYQNNRRTMLWLGCGLILCLPLIVDGFTQLLTSYESNNIMRPITGAGFGIGLGVLISASYSARSKFFKSAAQVNLPGGMKFRLVEEE
;
A
#
# COMPACT_ATOMS: atom_id res chain seq x y z
N MET A 1 -27.35 -8.19 14.65
CA MET A 1 -26.67 -6.94 14.21
C MET A 1 -25.17 -7.08 14.42
N ASN A 2 -24.36 -6.46 13.56
CA ASN A 2 -22.91 -6.44 13.69
C ASN A 2 -22.44 -5.41 14.73
N LYS A 3 -21.13 -5.42 15.04
CA LYS A 3 -20.50 -4.52 16.03
C LYS A 3 -20.61 -3.03 15.73
N ASN A 4 -20.93 -2.65 14.49
CA ASN A 4 -21.18 -1.27 14.07
C ASN A 4 -22.67 -0.90 14.04
N GLY A 5 -23.57 -1.84 14.34
CA GLY A 5 -25.02 -1.63 14.29
C GLY A 5 -25.67 -2.00 12.95
N LEU A 6 -24.89 -2.32 11.91
CA LEU A 6 -25.44 -2.71 10.60
C LEU A 6 -25.81 -4.20 10.55
N PRO A 7 -26.78 -4.61 9.71
CA PRO A 7 -27.16 -6.01 9.56
C PRO A 7 -26.08 -6.85 8.83
N SER A 8 -25.25 -6.23 8.00
CA SER A 8 -24.24 -6.90 7.18
C SER A 8 -22.91 -6.15 7.16
N ARG A 9 -21.82 -6.90 6.92
CA ARG A 9 -20.45 -6.40 6.63
C ARG A 9 -19.95 -6.76 5.24
N ALA A 10 -20.87 -7.05 4.32
CA ALA A 10 -20.55 -7.56 2.98
C ALA A 10 -19.71 -6.57 2.16
N ARG A 11 -19.96 -5.27 2.31
CA ARG A 11 -19.20 -4.22 1.62
C ARG A 11 -17.76 -4.19 2.10
N GLU A 12 -17.52 -4.18 3.40
CA GLU A 12 -16.20 -4.13 4.02
C GLU A 12 -15.38 -5.36 3.64
N LYS A 13 -16.01 -6.54 3.65
CA LYS A 13 -15.40 -7.78 3.15
C LYS A 13 -15.03 -7.68 1.67
N LYS A 14 -15.93 -7.17 0.83
CA LYS A 14 -15.68 -6.99 -0.62
C LYS A 14 -14.54 -6.01 -0.88
N VAL A 15 -14.56 -4.83 -0.24
CA VAL A 15 -13.53 -3.79 -0.39
C VAL A 15 -12.17 -4.31 0.09
N GLY A 16 -12.08 -4.90 1.28
CA GLY A 16 -10.81 -5.46 1.77
C GLY A 16 -10.28 -6.57 0.88
N ASN A 17 -11.16 -7.43 0.34
CA ASN A 17 -10.75 -8.46 -0.62
C ASN A 17 -10.24 -7.86 -1.95
N TRP A 18 -10.84 -6.77 -2.45
CA TRP A 18 -10.31 -6.08 -3.64
C TRP A 18 -8.90 -5.56 -3.41
N VAL A 19 -8.67 -4.87 -2.29
CA VAL A 19 -7.32 -4.39 -1.92
C VAL A 19 -6.36 -5.57 -1.81
N PHE A 20 -6.76 -6.66 -1.15
CA PHE A 20 -5.95 -7.88 -1.04
C PHE A 20 -5.60 -8.47 -2.42
N TYR A 21 -6.57 -8.73 -3.29
CA TYR A 21 -6.35 -9.40 -4.56
C TYR A 21 -5.55 -8.54 -5.54
N ILE A 22 -5.84 -7.25 -5.65
CA ILE A 22 -5.10 -6.33 -6.53
C ILE A 22 -3.64 -6.23 -6.06
N SER A 23 -3.41 -6.03 -4.76
CA SER A 23 -2.05 -5.92 -4.23
C SER A 23 -1.28 -7.23 -4.33
N SER A 24 -1.95 -8.37 -4.10
CA SER A 24 -1.33 -9.70 -4.26
C SER A 24 -0.98 -10.00 -5.71
N PHE A 25 -1.83 -9.57 -6.66
CA PHE A 25 -1.54 -9.70 -8.09
C PHE A 25 -0.24 -8.99 -8.44
N PHE A 26 -0.06 -7.73 -8.04
CA PHE A 26 1.19 -7.00 -8.29
C PHE A 26 2.37 -7.63 -7.55
N PHE A 27 2.23 -7.91 -6.26
CA PHE A 27 3.27 -8.54 -5.45
C PHE A 27 3.82 -9.82 -6.10
N VAL A 28 2.94 -10.73 -6.53
CA VAL A 28 3.34 -11.97 -7.18
C VAL A 28 3.90 -11.70 -8.57
N SER A 29 3.29 -10.79 -9.34
CA SER A 29 3.71 -10.48 -10.70
C SER A 29 5.11 -9.85 -10.77
N PHE A 30 5.56 -9.15 -9.73
CA PHE A 30 6.92 -8.63 -9.67
C PHE A 30 8.00 -9.73 -9.73
N PHE A 31 7.66 -10.96 -9.33
CA PHE A 31 8.54 -12.12 -9.45
C PHE A 31 8.28 -12.92 -10.73
N ILE A 32 7.01 -13.07 -11.12
CA ILE A 32 6.65 -13.85 -12.32
C ILE A 32 7.11 -13.16 -13.60
N ALA A 33 6.97 -11.83 -13.71
CA ALA A 33 7.33 -11.10 -14.92
C ALA A 33 8.80 -11.32 -15.35
N PRO A 34 9.82 -11.07 -14.50
CA PRO A 34 11.21 -11.35 -14.88
C PRO A 34 11.50 -12.84 -15.08
N LEU A 35 10.79 -13.76 -14.40
CA LEU A 35 10.91 -15.20 -14.61
C LEU A 35 10.34 -15.69 -15.96
N ALA A 36 9.33 -15.00 -16.48
CA ALA A 36 8.64 -15.37 -17.72
C ALA A 36 9.39 -14.94 -18.98
N LEU A 37 10.28 -13.96 -18.86
CA LEU A 37 11.13 -13.44 -19.93
C LEU A 37 12.34 -14.34 -20.19
N ALA A 38 12.97 -14.20 -21.35
CA ALA A 38 14.23 -14.86 -21.62
C ALA A 38 15.33 -14.33 -20.67
N PRO A 39 16.36 -15.15 -20.35
CA PRO A 39 17.43 -14.68 -19.48
C PRO A 39 18.15 -13.44 -20.05
N GLY A 40 18.26 -12.38 -19.25
CA GLY A 40 18.96 -11.15 -19.61
C GLY A 40 18.25 -10.25 -20.62
N GLU A 41 16.95 -10.48 -20.87
CA GLU A 41 16.10 -9.63 -21.71
C GLU A 41 15.88 -8.24 -21.11
N ILE A 42 15.91 -8.12 -19.77
CA ILE A 42 15.80 -6.85 -19.06
C ILE A 42 17.18 -6.41 -18.56
N PRO A 43 17.72 -5.30 -19.07
CA PRO A 43 19.03 -4.80 -18.66
C PRO A 43 18.96 -4.15 -17.27
N GLU A 44 20.12 -3.67 -16.82
CA GLU A 44 20.21 -2.83 -15.63
C GLU A 44 19.55 -1.46 -15.87
N LEU A 45 18.55 -1.10 -15.06
CA LEU A 45 17.77 0.12 -15.23
C LEU A 45 18.21 1.21 -14.23
N SER A 46 19.20 2.03 -14.56
CA SER A 46 19.81 2.96 -13.58
C SER A 46 19.14 4.33 -13.47
N ASN A 47 18.55 4.85 -14.55
CA ASN A 47 18.18 6.27 -14.66
C ASN A 47 16.68 6.55 -14.54
N GLY A 48 15.92 5.63 -13.94
CA GLY A 48 14.49 5.83 -13.71
C GLY A 48 14.18 6.90 -12.65
N ARG A 49 13.02 7.54 -12.77
CA ARG A 49 12.44 8.48 -11.80
C ARG A 49 11.13 7.89 -11.29
N ALA A 50 10.86 8.02 -9.99
CA ALA A 50 9.53 7.65 -9.50
C ALA A 50 8.44 8.59 -10.02
N ASN A 51 7.25 8.04 -10.23
CA ASN A 51 6.07 8.74 -10.71
C ASN A 51 6.20 9.27 -12.14
N ALA A 52 6.99 8.59 -12.98
CA ALA A 52 7.21 8.94 -14.39
C ALA A 52 7.33 7.68 -15.26
N PHE A 53 7.11 7.82 -16.57
CA PHE A 53 7.52 6.80 -17.53
C PHE A 53 8.86 7.19 -18.12
N ASP A 54 9.86 6.35 -17.91
CA ASP A 54 11.25 6.56 -18.33
C ASP A 54 11.76 5.46 -19.25
N PHE A 55 11.08 4.31 -19.29
CA PHE A 55 11.46 3.15 -20.09
C PHE A 55 10.31 2.66 -20.97
N ALA A 56 9.35 3.54 -21.32
CA ALA A 56 8.23 3.14 -22.17
C ALA A 56 8.71 2.86 -23.59
N THR A 57 9.53 3.75 -24.13
CA THR A 57 10.12 3.63 -25.46
C THR A 57 11.65 3.60 -25.36
N ASP A 58 12.31 3.10 -26.40
CA ASP A 58 13.77 3.06 -26.49
C ASP A 58 14.35 4.45 -26.79
N ASP A 59 13.65 5.26 -27.58
CA ASP A 59 13.97 6.64 -27.88
C ASP A 59 12.77 7.61 -27.76
N GLY A 60 13.04 8.91 -27.89
CA GLY A 60 12.01 9.94 -27.93
C GLY A 60 11.33 10.26 -26.60
N LEU A 61 9.98 10.29 -26.62
CA LEU A 61 9.18 10.66 -25.45
C LEU A 61 9.02 9.44 -24.53
N TRP A 62 9.28 9.60 -23.23
CA TRP A 62 9.23 8.52 -22.22
C TRP A 62 10.36 7.49 -22.31
N SER A 63 11.50 7.89 -22.88
CA SER A 63 12.76 7.13 -22.91
C SER A 63 13.87 7.76 -22.06
N SER A 64 13.53 8.68 -21.13
CA SER A 64 14.55 9.41 -20.35
C SER A 64 15.42 8.50 -19.48
N GLY A 65 14.93 7.31 -19.13
CA GLY A 65 15.69 6.28 -18.42
C GLY A 65 16.78 5.62 -19.26
N ASN A 66 16.70 5.73 -20.59
CA ASN A 66 17.69 5.20 -21.53
C ASN A 66 18.84 6.17 -21.83
N LEU A 67 18.77 7.41 -21.33
CA LEU A 67 19.85 8.39 -21.50
C LEU A 67 21.14 7.86 -20.88
N ASP A 68 22.27 8.12 -21.56
CA ASP A 68 23.63 7.73 -21.13
C ASP A 68 23.83 6.22 -20.85
N SER A 69 22.92 5.38 -21.35
CA SER A 69 22.97 3.92 -21.21
C SER A 69 23.49 3.27 -22.50
N ASN A 70 24.37 2.26 -22.37
CA ASN A 70 24.90 1.52 -23.53
C ASN A 70 23.88 0.52 -24.12
N VAL A 71 22.85 0.17 -23.35
CA VAL A 71 21.77 -0.73 -23.74
C VAL A 71 20.46 -0.02 -23.40
N THR A 72 19.59 0.11 -24.39
CA THR A 72 18.26 0.71 -24.21
C THR A 72 17.22 -0.36 -23.90
N PHE A 73 16.15 0.04 -23.22
CA PHE A 73 15.04 -0.82 -22.87
C PHE A 73 13.70 -0.09 -23.08
N ALA A 74 12.72 -0.83 -23.61
CA ALA A 74 11.37 -0.33 -23.87
C ALA A 74 10.36 -1.39 -23.42
N TRP A 75 9.63 -1.14 -22.33
CA TRP A 75 8.63 -2.11 -21.86
C TRP A 75 7.44 -2.24 -22.82
N THR A 76 7.24 -1.32 -23.77
CA THR A 76 6.21 -1.44 -24.82
C THR A 76 6.51 -2.54 -25.83
N GLU A 77 7.78 -2.94 -25.96
CA GLU A 77 8.21 -4.01 -26.88
C GLU A 77 8.08 -5.41 -26.27
N LEU A 78 7.81 -5.48 -24.96
CA LEU A 78 7.54 -6.74 -24.26
C LEU A 78 6.13 -7.28 -24.57
N ASP A 79 5.88 -8.54 -24.19
CA ASP A 79 4.54 -9.08 -24.25
C ASP A 79 3.58 -8.29 -23.33
N PRO A 80 2.25 -8.29 -23.61
CA PRO A 80 1.31 -7.44 -22.88
C PRO A 80 1.29 -7.63 -21.36
N TYR A 81 1.58 -8.84 -20.86
CA TYR A 81 1.60 -9.09 -19.42
C TYR A 81 2.87 -8.53 -18.79
N THR A 82 4.05 -8.93 -19.28
CA THR A 82 5.32 -8.47 -18.69
C THR A 82 5.49 -6.97 -18.88
N GLY A 83 5.18 -6.45 -20.08
CA GLY A 83 5.17 -5.01 -20.38
C GLY A 83 4.29 -4.22 -19.41
N PHE A 84 3.08 -4.72 -19.08
CA PHE A 84 2.22 -4.07 -18.09
C PHE A 84 2.84 -4.02 -16.68
N ILE A 85 3.51 -5.09 -16.26
CA ILE A 85 4.17 -5.13 -14.95
C ILE A 85 5.40 -4.22 -14.91
N TYR A 86 6.19 -4.16 -15.98
CA TYR A 86 7.31 -3.23 -16.09
C TYR A 86 6.86 -1.78 -16.22
N ALA A 87 5.77 -1.50 -16.94
CA ALA A 87 5.15 -0.17 -16.97
C ALA A 87 4.67 0.27 -15.58
N PHE A 88 4.06 -0.65 -14.83
CA PHE A 88 3.67 -0.38 -13.45
C PHE A 88 4.91 -0.05 -12.59
N GLY A 89 5.99 -0.80 -12.79
CA GLY A 89 7.26 -0.61 -12.11
C GLY A 89 7.89 0.75 -12.40
N ASP A 90 8.07 1.06 -13.69
CA ASP A 90 8.57 2.32 -14.23
C ASP A 90 7.81 3.51 -13.64
N LEU A 91 6.47 3.45 -13.68
CA LEU A 91 5.64 4.52 -13.13
C LEU A 91 5.83 4.74 -11.63
N ASN A 92 6.00 3.69 -10.82
CA ASN A 92 5.94 3.83 -9.35
C ASN A 92 7.30 3.84 -8.68
N CYS A 93 8.30 3.20 -9.27
CA CYS A 93 9.64 3.03 -8.73
C CYS A 93 10.61 3.98 -9.42
N HIS A 94 11.82 4.14 -8.87
CA HIS A 94 12.92 4.77 -9.62
C HIS A 94 13.80 3.72 -10.32
N ASN A 95 13.39 2.46 -10.32
CA ASN A 95 14.06 1.31 -10.93
C ASN A 95 15.54 1.09 -10.62
N LYS A 96 16.14 1.79 -9.64
CA LYS A 96 17.58 1.66 -9.38
C LYS A 96 18.05 0.21 -9.17
N PRO A 97 19.18 -0.19 -9.78
CA PRO A 97 19.66 -1.57 -9.78
C PRO A 97 20.16 -2.04 -8.42
N GLU A 98 20.86 -1.19 -7.67
CA GLU A 98 21.44 -1.50 -6.35
C GLU A 98 20.39 -1.82 -5.27
N ARG A 99 19.11 -1.65 -5.59
CA ARG A 99 17.97 -1.92 -4.70
C ARG A 99 16.94 -2.86 -5.28
N SER A 100 17.21 -3.43 -6.44
CA SER A 100 16.36 -4.37 -7.14
C SER A 100 16.99 -5.75 -7.07
N ILE A 101 16.18 -6.80 -7.04
CA ILE A 101 16.68 -8.17 -7.16
C ILE A 101 16.73 -8.50 -8.65
N VAL A 102 17.72 -9.31 -9.03
CA VAL A 102 17.83 -9.90 -10.37
C VAL A 102 17.28 -11.31 -10.32
N ILE A 103 16.36 -11.64 -11.23
CA ILE A 103 15.73 -12.96 -11.33
C ILE A 103 15.78 -13.39 -12.79
N ASN A 104 16.27 -14.61 -13.07
CA ASN A 104 16.49 -15.08 -14.44
C ASN A 104 17.34 -14.08 -15.26
N ASP A 105 18.40 -13.55 -14.65
CA ASP A 105 19.25 -12.49 -15.21
C ASP A 105 18.53 -11.19 -15.61
N ASN A 106 17.24 -11.04 -15.24
CA ASN A 106 16.42 -9.87 -15.50
C ASN A 106 16.27 -9.04 -14.22
N GLN A 107 16.53 -7.74 -14.31
CA GLN A 107 16.24 -6.84 -13.18
C GLN A 107 14.73 -6.82 -12.90
N MET A 108 14.34 -6.95 -11.63
CA MET A 108 12.94 -6.81 -11.24
C MET A 108 12.33 -5.45 -11.65
N PRO A 109 11.01 -5.40 -11.92
CA PRO A 109 10.31 -4.18 -12.33
C PRO A 109 10.23 -3.13 -11.21
N VAL A 110 10.45 -3.52 -9.95
CA VAL A 110 10.41 -2.63 -8.79
C VAL A 110 11.53 -2.96 -7.80
N CYS A 111 11.84 -2.00 -6.94
CA CYS A 111 12.82 -2.20 -5.88
C CYS A 111 12.27 -3.11 -4.75
N THR A 112 13.19 -3.65 -3.94
CA THR A 112 12.85 -4.51 -2.80
C THR A 112 11.98 -3.83 -1.75
N ARG A 113 11.99 -2.49 -1.66
CA ARG A 113 11.09 -1.74 -0.78
C ARG A 113 9.65 -1.82 -1.26
N ASP A 114 9.41 -1.65 -2.55
CA ASP A 114 8.07 -1.72 -3.14
C ASP A 114 7.49 -3.13 -3.05
N VAL A 115 8.33 -4.17 -3.19
CA VAL A 115 7.96 -5.56 -2.87
C VAL A 115 7.37 -5.66 -1.46
N GLY A 116 8.05 -5.06 -0.47
CA GLY A 116 7.57 -4.98 0.90
C GLY A 116 6.25 -4.23 1.03
N ILE A 117 6.14 -3.06 0.40
CA ILE A 117 4.91 -2.23 0.43
C ILE A 117 3.71 -3.01 -0.13
N PHE A 118 3.87 -3.68 -1.28
CA PHE A 118 2.79 -4.45 -1.90
C PHE A 118 2.41 -5.70 -1.10
N PHE A 119 3.38 -6.38 -0.50
CA PHE A 119 3.11 -7.44 0.47
C PHE A 119 2.30 -6.91 1.66
N GLY A 120 2.72 -5.79 2.23
CA GLY A 120 2.02 -5.13 3.33
C GLY A 120 0.60 -4.71 2.96
N LEU A 121 0.40 -4.11 1.78
CA LEU A 121 -0.91 -3.74 1.24
C LEU A 121 -1.85 -4.94 1.17
N ALA A 122 -1.35 -6.07 0.67
CA ALA A 122 -2.10 -7.33 0.63
C ALA A 122 -2.51 -7.78 2.03
N VAL A 123 -1.57 -7.82 2.99
CA VAL A 123 -1.84 -8.17 4.39
C VAL A 123 -2.87 -7.24 5.02
N GLY A 124 -2.75 -5.92 4.82
CA GLY A 124 -3.67 -4.92 5.34
C GLY A 124 -5.09 -5.07 4.77
N GLY A 125 -5.21 -5.27 3.45
CA GLY A 125 -6.49 -5.55 2.80
C GLY A 125 -7.14 -6.85 3.28
N PHE A 126 -6.34 -7.92 3.42
CA PHE A 126 -6.80 -9.20 3.95
C PHE A 126 -7.30 -9.06 5.39
N TRP A 127 -6.53 -8.43 6.27
CA TRP A 127 -6.92 -8.20 7.65
C TRP A 127 -8.23 -7.41 7.75
N PHE A 128 -8.35 -6.34 6.95
CA PHE A 128 -9.58 -5.56 6.84
C PHE A 128 -10.78 -6.39 6.35
N SER A 129 -10.61 -7.24 5.35
CA SER A 129 -11.71 -8.07 4.85
C SER A 129 -12.24 -9.05 5.90
N ARG A 130 -11.38 -9.46 6.84
CA ARG A 130 -11.76 -10.37 7.94
C ARG A 130 -12.38 -9.65 9.13
N LYS A 131 -11.89 -8.47 9.50
CA LYS A 131 -12.19 -7.85 10.80
C LYS A 131 -12.69 -6.39 10.74
N GLY A 132 -12.60 -5.72 9.61
CA GLY A 132 -12.99 -4.32 9.43
C GLY A 132 -14.50 -4.10 9.38
N TYR A 133 -14.96 -2.96 9.90
CA TYR A 133 -16.36 -2.55 9.91
C TYR A 133 -16.48 -1.05 9.66
N ASN A 134 -17.43 -0.64 8.82
CA ASN A 134 -17.79 0.77 8.61
C ASN A 134 -18.31 1.36 9.92
N ARG A 135 -17.60 2.34 10.50
CA ARG A 135 -18.02 3.11 11.68
C ARG A 135 -18.20 4.58 11.34
N TRP A 136 -18.74 4.87 10.15
CA TRP A 136 -19.07 6.20 9.63
C TRP A 136 -17.86 7.05 9.24
N THR A 137 -16.88 7.24 10.13
CA THR A 137 -15.65 7.96 9.83
C THR A 137 -14.54 7.00 9.39
N VAL A 138 -13.57 7.50 8.60
CA VAL A 138 -12.39 6.70 8.20
C VAL A 138 -11.60 6.25 9.44
N LYS A 139 -11.36 7.16 10.38
CA LYS A 139 -10.67 6.89 11.64
C LYS A 139 -11.32 5.75 12.43
N ASP A 140 -12.62 5.83 12.71
CA ASP A 140 -13.33 4.82 13.49
C ASP A 140 -13.43 3.49 12.73
N THR A 141 -13.47 3.55 11.39
CA THR A 141 -13.42 2.37 10.51
C THR A 141 -12.04 1.69 10.55
N CYS A 142 -10.94 2.45 10.57
CA CYS A 142 -9.59 1.91 10.80
C CYS A 142 -9.47 1.28 12.19
N LEU A 143 -9.86 2.01 13.25
CA LEU A 143 -9.82 1.52 14.62
C LEU A 143 -10.73 0.31 14.86
N SER A 144 -11.71 0.08 13.99
CA SER A 144 -12.55 -1.12 14.05
C SER A 144 -11.75 -2.43 13.97
N LEU A 145 -10.51 -2.42 13.48
CA LEU A 145 -9.66 -3.61 13.49
C LEU A 145 -9.23 -4.05 14.89
N LEU A 146 -9.20 -3.12 15.85
CA LEU A 146 -8.84 -3.40 17.23
C LEU A 146 -10.05 -3.95 18.01
N PRO A 147 -9.82 -4.79 19.04
CA PRO A 147 -10.88 -5.25 19.93
C PRO A 147 -11.57 -4.08 20.64
N ASP A 148 -12.90 -4.12 20.73
CA ASP A 148 -13.69 -3.05 21.37
C ASP A 148 -13.33 -2.86 22.85
N ALA A 149 -12.91 -3.93 23.54
CA ALA A 149 -12.43 -3.86 24.92
C ALA A 149 -11.19 -2.95 25.07
N TRP A 150 -10.28 -2.95 24.09
CA TRP A 150 -9.09 -2.08 24.11
C TRP A 150 -9.43 -0.62 23.81
N LEU A 151 -10.52 -0.40 23.08
CA LEU A 151 -10.97 0.92 22.65
C LEU A 151 -11.86 1.62 23.68
N LEU A 152 -12.44 0.92 24.66
CA LEU A 152 -13.39 1.48 25.61
C LEU A 152 -12.90 2.79 26.24
N ASN A 153 -11.73 2.73 26.88
CA ASN A 153 -11.12 3.89 27.53
C ASN A 153 -10.76 5.00 26.53
N THR A 154 -10.30 4.64 25.34
CA THR A 154 -9.97 5.61 24.27
C THR A 154 -11.20 6.38 23.80
N TYR A 155 -12.35 5.70 23.66
CA TYR A 155 -13.59 6.33 23.23
C TYR A 155 -14.19 7.21 24.33
N GLN A 156 -14.19 6.75 25.58
CA GLN A 156 -14.68 7.52 26.73
C GLN A 156 -13.91 8.82 26.96
N ASN A 157 -12.58 8.78 26.80
CA ASN A 157 -11.71 9.96 26.99
C ASN A 157 -11.48 10.77 25.70
N ASN A 158 -12.22 10.49 24.62
CA ASN A 158 -12.08 11.14 23.31
C ASN A 158 -10.65 11.12 22.72
N ARG A 159 -9.83 10.11 23.04
CA ARG A 159 -8.44 9.97 22.56
C ARG A 159 -8.31 9.25 21.22
N ARG A 160 -9.42 9.07 20.50
CA ARG A 160 -9.50 8.28 19.25
C ARG A 160 -8.55 8.78 18.16
N THR A 161 -8.46 10.11 18.01
CA THR A 161 -7.58 10.73 17.01
C THR A 161 -6.12 10.47 17.33
N MET A 162 -5.71 10.63 18.60
CA MET A 162 -4.36 10.33 19.06
C MET A 162 -3.99 8.88 18.84
N LEU A 163 -4.89 7.93 19.19
CA LEU A 163 -4.65 6.51 18.96
C LEU A 163 -4.48 6.20 17.47
N TRP A 164 -5.36 6.73 16.62
CA TRP A 164 -5.30 6.48 15.18
C TRP A 164 -4.03 7.03 14.54
N LEU A 165 -3.64 8.26 14.89
CA LEU A 165 -2.38 8.87 14.45
C LEU A 165 -1.18 8.09 15.00
N GLY A 166 -1.22 7.64 16.25
CA GLY A 166 -0.16 6.83 16.86
C GLY A 166 0.03 5.48 16.15
N CYS A 167 -1.06 4.78 15.84
CA CYS A 167 -0.99 3.54 15.03
C CYS A 167 -0.41 3.81 13.64
N GLY A 168 -0.84 4.90 12.99
CA GLY A 168 -0.28 5.30 11.69
C GLY A 168 1.21 5.60 11.76
N LEU A 169 1.64 6.37 12.77
CA LEU A 169 3.04 6.69 13.00
C LEU A 169 3.87 5.42 13.22
N ILE A 170 3.42 4.49 14.06
CA ILE A 170 4.14 3.23 14.31
C ILE A 170 4.35 2.43 13.00
N LEU A 171 3.35 2.40 12.12
CA LEU A 171 3.44 1.68 10.85
C LEU A 171 4.34 2.39 9.82
N CYS A 172 4.38 3.73 9.84
CA CYS A 172 5.25 4.53 8.96
C CYS A 172 6.69 4.64 9.49
N LEU A 173 6.90 4.53 10.80
CA LEU A 173 8.15 4.89 11.46
C LEU A 173 9.36 4.10 10.93
N PRO A 174 9.30 2.77 10.70
CA PRO A 174 10.45 2.04 10.16
C PRO A 174 10.89 2.57 8.80
N LEU A 175 9.93 2.85 7.90
CA LEU A 175 10.20 3.40 6.58
C LEU A 175 10.78 4.81 6.65
N ILE A 176 10.21 5.67 7.51
CA ILE A 176 10.66 7.05 7.71
C ILE A 176 12.09 7.05 8.23
N VAL A 177 12.39 6.27 9.28
CA VAL A 177 13.73 6.20 9.87
C VAL A 177 14.72 5.68 8.83
N ASP A 178 14.41 4.57 8.16
CA ASP A 178 15.28 3.97 7.15
C ASP A 178 15.59 4.93 5.99
N GLY A 179 14.57 5.60 5.44
CA GLY A 179 14.73 6.58 4.36
C GLY A 179 15.42 7.87 4.79
N PHE A 180 15.11 8.38 5.98
CA PHE A 180 15.68 9.63 6.49
C PHE A 180 17.14 9.46 6.91
N THR A 181 17.51 8.32 7.48
CA THR A 181 18.92 8.01 7.77
C THR A 181 19.75 7.90 6.50
N GLN A 182 19.22 7.29 5.44
CA GLN A 182 19.86 7.29 4.10
C GLN A 182 20.05 8.69 3.54
N LEU A 183 19.09 9.59 3.75
CA LEU A 183 19.19 10.99 3.28
C LEU A 183 20.30 11.78 4.00
N LEU A 184 20.56 11.48 5.28
CA LEU A 184 21.47 12.26 6.12
C LEU A 184 22.87 11.67 6.28
N THR A 185 23.08 10.41 5.89
CA THR A 185 24.32 9.68 6.18
C THR A 185 24.77 8.86 4.98
N SER A 186 25.95 8.24 5.07
CA SER A 186 26.44 7.29 4.06
C SER A 186 25.86 5.88 4.21
N TYR A 187 24.93 5.66 5.15
CA TYR A 187 24.25 4.38 5.30
C TYR A 187 23.32 4.13 4.12
N GLU A 188 23.43 2.95 3.50
CA GLU A 188 22.52 2.45 2.48
C GLU A 188 21.80 1.20 2.99
N SER A 189 20.48 1.18 2.84
CA SER A 189 19.70 0.01 3.27
C SER A 189 19.97 -1.18 2.35
N ASN A 190 20.13 -2.36 2.95
CA ASN A 190 20.27 -3.57 2.15
C ASN A 190 18.91 -4.11 1.67
N ASN A 191 18.97 -5.07 0.74
CA ASN A 191 17.80 -5.71 0.12
C ASN A 191 16.94 -6.56 1.08
N ILE A 192 17.35 -6.73 2.34
CA ILE A 192 16.55 -7.40 3.39
C ILE A 192 15.80 -6.36 4.24
N MET A 193 16.44 -5.25 4.61
CA MET A 193 15.82 -4.22 5.45
C MET A 193 14.75 -3.43 4.69
N ARG A 194 14.99 -3.13 3.40
CA ARG A 194 14.06 -2.40 2.52
C ARG A 194 12.65 -3.01 2.47
N PRO A 195 12.46 -4.33 2.23
CA PRO A 195 11.12 -4.92 2.22
C PRO A 195 10.47 -4.93 3.62
N ILE A 196 11.24 -5.10 4.70
CA ILE A 196 10.71 -5.10 6.06
C ILE A 196 10.16 -3.73 6.44
N THR A 197 10.92 -2.66 6.17
CA THR A 197 10.48 -1.29 6.45
C THR A 197 9.31 -0.87 5.56
N GLY A 198 9.29 -1.34 4.31
CA GLY A 198 8.16 -1.17 3.37
C GLY A 198 6.88 -1.88 3.81
N ALA A 199 6.97 -3.10 4.37
CA ALA A 199 5.81 -3.91 4.73
C ALA A 199 4.93 -3.27 5.81
N GLY A 200 5.54 -2.67 6.85
CA GLY A 200 4.79 -1.96 7.90
C GLY A 200 3.95 -0.81 7.31
N PHE A 201 4.57 0.02 6.47
CA PHE A 201 3.89 1.10 5.76
C PHE A 201 2.76 0.56 4.86
N GLY A 202 3.04 -0.50 4.09
CA GLY A 202 2.05 -1.17 3.24
C GLY A 202 0.82 -1.65 3.99
N ILE A 203 0.98 -2.27 5.18
CA ILE A 203 -0.14 -2.71 6.02
C ILE A 203 -1.03 -1.52 6.40
N GLY A 204 -0.41 -0.42 6.86
CA GLY A 204 -1.12 0.80 7.23
C GLY A 204 -1.89 1.39 6.06
N LEU A 205 -1.25 1.47 4.89
CA LEU A 205 -1.86 1.98 3.67
C LEU A 205 -3.03 1.10 3.21
N GLY A 206 -2.89 -0.23 3.28
CA GLY A 206 -3.93 -1.18 2.87
C GLY A 206 -5.18 -1.08 3.76
N VAL A 207 -4.98 -0.91 5.07
CA VAL A 207 -6.06 -0.62 6.03
C VAL A 207 -6.70 0.72 5.73
N LEU A 208 -5.91 1.78 5.50
CA LEU A 208 -6.41 3.12 5.24
C LEU A 208 -7.24 3.21 3.96
N ILE A 209 -6.78 2.58 2.86
CA ILE A 209 -7.52 2.49 1.60
C ILE A 209 -8.82 1.74 1.84
N SER A 210 -8.76 0.55 2.45
CA SER A 210 -9.94 -0.28 2.70
C SER A 210 -10.98 0.45 3.57
N ALA A 211 -10.53 1.16 4.60
CA ALA A 211 -11.37 1.97 5.46
C ALA A 211 -11.96 3.18 4.72
N SER A 212 -11.16 3.88 3.92
CA SER A 212 -11.59 5.05 3.12
C SER A 212 -12.70 4.70 2.12
N TYR A 213 -12.66 3.52 1.51
CA TYR A 213 -13.73 3.04 0.62
C TYR A 213 -14.94 2.44 1.35
N SER A 214 -14.76 2.02 2.61
CA SER A 214 -15.80 1.39 3.43
C SER A 214 -16.59 2.38 4.29
N ALA A 215 -15.95 3.44 4.78
CA ALA A 215 -16.53 4.47 5.64
C ALA A 215 -17.60 5.27 4.88
N ARG A 216 -18.86 4.89 5.02
CA ARG A 216 -19.98 5.47 4.28
C ARG A 216 -21.16 5.71 5.22
N SER A 217 -21.50 6.98 5.42
CA SER A 217 -22.61 7.44 6.26
C SER A 217 -23.98 6.98 5.75
N LYS A 218 -24.17 6.90 4.42
CA LYS A 218 -25.45 6.55 3.79
C LYS A 218 -26.07 5.20 4.20
N PHE A 219 -25.30 4.32 4.84
CA PHE A 219 -25.81 3.03 5.32
C PHE A 219 -26.43 3.11 6.72
N PHE A 220 -26.37 4.27 7.35
CA PHE A 220 -26.94 4.56 8.65
C PHE A 220 -28.02 5.63 8.47
N LYS A 221 -29.15 5.51 9.18
CA LYS A 221 -30.20 6.55 9.12
C LYS A 221 -29.76 7.85 9.80
N SER A 222 -28.92 7.73 10.83
CA SER A 222 -28.33 8.87 11.55
C SER A 222 -27.02 8.48 12.21
N ALA A 223 -26.21 9.47 12.60
CA ALA A 223 -24.92 9.24 13.25
C ALA A 223 -25.07 8.46 14.58
N ALA A 224 -26.18 8.66 15.29
CA ALA A 224 -26.52 7.92 16.51
C ALA A 224 -26.82 6.42 16.27
N GLN A 225 -27.02 5.96 15.03
CA GLN A 225 -27.21 4.53 14.78
C GLN A 225 -25.90 3.74 14.77
N VAL A 226 -24.75 4.42 14.68
CA VAL A 226 -23.46 3.75 14.72
C VAL A 226 -23.21 3.22 16.13
N ASN A 227 -22.94 1.92 16.26
CA ASN A 227 -22.48 1.35 17.51
C ASN A 227 -20.96 1.51 17.63
N LEU A 228 -20.53 2.23 18.66
CA LEU A 228 -19.13 2.41 19.02
C LEU A 228 -18.81 1.66 20.33
N PRO A 229 -17.52 1.43 20.64
CA PRO A 229 -17.10 0.81 21.89
C PRO A 229 -17.73 1.48 23.12
N GLY A 230 -18.15 0.67 24.10
CA GLY A 230 -18.79 1.17 25.33
C GLY A 230 -20.22 1.68 25.17
N GLY A 231 -20.89 1.38 24.05
CA GLY A 231 -22.24 1.88 23.79
C GLY A 231 -22.27 3.36 23.39
N MET A 232 -21.11 3.97 23.14
CA MET A 232 -21.00 5.36 22.72
C MET A 232 -21.68 5.58 21.36
N LYS A 233 -22.19 6.80 21.16
CA LYS A 233 -23.00 7.20 20.02
C LYS A 233 -22.47 8.52 19.48
N PHE A 234 -22.51 8.72 18.16
CA PHE A 234 -22.26 10.05 17.62
C PHE A 234 -23.48 10.95 17.88
N ARG A 235 -23.21 12.20 18.28
CA ARG A 235 -24.19 13.28 18.33
C ARG A 235 -23.68 14.39 17.42
N LEU A 236 -24.54 14.90 16.54
CA LEU A 236 -24.23 16.11 15.78
C LEU A 236 -24.31 17.30 16.76
N VAL A 237 -23.37 18.23 16.64
CA VAL A 237 -23.47 19.50 17.37
C VAL A 237 -24.65 20.24 16.75
N GLU A 238 -25.64 20.60 17.57
CA GLU A 238 -26.71 21.52 17.17
C GLU A 238 -26.04 22.90 17.09
N GLU A 239 -26.05 23.53 15.91
CA GLU A 239 -25.66 24.95 15.80
C GLU A 239 -26.71 25.77 16.55
N GLU A 240 -26.28 26.53 17.56
CA GLU A 240 -27.10 27.50 18.30
C GLU A 240 -27.50 28.69 17.40
#